data_AF-A0A351MJF5-F1
#
_entry.id   AF-A0A351MJF5-F1
#
_cell.length_a   1.000
_cell.length_b   1.000
_cell.length_c   1.000
_cell.angle_alpha   90.00
_cell.angle_beta   90.00
_cell.angle_gamma   90.00
#
_symmetry.space_group_name_H-M   'P 1'
#
loop_
_entity.id
_entity.type
_entity.pdbx_description
1 polymer ?
#
loop_
_entity_poly.entity_id
_entity_poly.type
_entity_poly.pdbx_seq_one_letter_code
_entity_poly.pdbx_strand_id
1 'polypeptide(L)'
;MAGFGDLSPAQTTRVALDLLGRVHGAPVSRADQVTSRYVADTGQIVRDARAGRVTVDTATFAAIGGALPRGGAPLGGLELEQSNPRGAVVALSLDGRALADSERFVVRSVSQAVNSHMDISPPGPLNNPRNMTIVGAEGSRPVLTGGRTQAGAWRLRRGGQVLVTVDQVDGSLELLREPDGWLVWTDTFGVSVDVPGSEAAWAVAADGTERPLTRSASGWVYPAGAVLMRAR
;
A
#
# COMPACT_ATOMS: atom_id res chain seq x y z
N MET A 1 4.60 42.01 -29.09
CA MET A 1 4.66 41.33 -27.78
C MET A 1 3.24 40.86 -27.49
N ALA A 2 2.89 39.63 -27.86
CA ALA A 2 1.54 39.10 -27.64
C ALA A 2 1.41 38.79 -26.14
N GLY A 3 0.59 39.57 -25.44
CA GLY A 3 0.33 39.38 -24.02
C GLY A 3 -0.47 38.09 -23.79
N PHE A 4 -0.40 37.54 -22.58
CA PHE A 4 -1.11 36.34 -22.13
C PHE A 4 -2.65 36.37 -22.29
N GLY A 5 -3.23 37.41 -22.89
CA GLY A 5 -4.68 37.61 -23.03
C GLY A 5 -5.39 36.67 -24.01
N ASP A 6 -4.67 36.06 -24.96
CA ASP A 6 -5.25 35.15 -25.98
C ASP A 6 -5.01 33.65 -25.67
N LEU A 7 -4.39 33.34 -24.53
CA LEU A 7 -4.09 31.96 -24.16
C LEU A 7 -5.23 31.37 -23.33
N SER A 8 -5.66 30.16 -23.70
CA SER A 8 -6.52 29.36 -22.83
C SER A 8 -5.83 29.10 -21.48
N PRO A 9 -6.58 28.84 -20.39
CA PRO A 9 -5.98 28.56 -19.07
C PRO A 9 -4.91 27.45 -19.10
N ALA A 10 -5.10 26.44 -19.96
CA ALA A 10 -4.14 25.36 -20.17
C ALA A 10 -2.85 25.84 -20.86
N GLN A 11 -2.96 26.73 -21.84
CA GLN A 11 -1.79 27.32 -22.52
C GLN A 11 -1.05 28.29 -21.60
N THR A 12 -1.75 29.12 -20.83
CA THR A 12 -1.16 30.02 -19.84
C THR A 12 -0.39 29.25 -18.79
N THR A 13 -0.97 28.17 -18.25
CA THR A 13 -0.31 27.31 -17.26
C THR A 13 0.95 26.65 -17.83
N ARG A 14 0.89 26.17 -19.08
CA ARG A 14 2.06 25.58 -19.75
C ARG A 14 3.21 26.57 -19.90
N VAL A 15 2.91 27.78 -20.38
CA VAL A 15 3.94 28.83 -20.55
C VAL A 15 4.52 29.25 -19.20
N ALA A 16 3.68 29.37 -18.16
CA ALA A 16 4.15 29.70 -16.82
C ALA A 16 5.09 28.63 -16.24
N LEU A 17 4.76 27.34 -16.40
CA LEU A 17 5.62 26.25 -15.94
C LEU A 17 6.92 26.12 -16.74
N ASP A 18 6.86 26.33 -18.06
CA ASP A 18 8.07 26.35 -18.90
C ASP A 18 9.01 27.50 -18.49
N LEU A 19 8.45 28.66 -18.12
CA LEU A 19 9.22 29.81 -17.63
C LEU A 19 9.78 29.55 -16.22
N LEU A 20 8.97 29.07 -15.29
CA LEU A 20 9.38 28.73 -13.92
C LEU A 20 10.48 27.66 -13.89
N GLY A 21 10.35 26.61 -14.69
CA GLY A 21 11.36 25.55 -14.80
C GLY A 21 12.71 26.06 -15.31
N ARG A 22 12.69 27.00 -16.28
CA ARG A 22 13.91 27.60 -16.84
C ARG A 22 14.57 28.63 -15.92
N VAL A 23 13.77 29.44 -15.21
CA VAL A 23 14.28 30.57 -14.42
C VAL A 23 14.65 30.14 -13.01
N HIS A 24 13.93 29.19 -12.41
CA HIS A 24 14.07 28.83 -11.00
C HIS A 24 14.43 27.37 -10.75
N GLY A 25 14.64 26.55 -11.80
CA GLY A 25 14.89 25.12 -11.62
C GLY A 25 13.73 24.42 -10.90
N ALA A 26 12.50 24.90 -11.11
CA ALA A 26 11.33 24.37 -10.41
C ALA A 26 11.17 22.86 -10.69
N PRO A 27 10.83 22.04 -9.68
CA PRO A 27 10.69 20.59 -9.83
C PRO A 27 9.47 20.16 -10.66
N VAL A 28 8.64 21.13 -11.07
CA VAL A 28 7.45 20.91 -11.89
C VAL A 28 7.57 21.67 -13.19
N SER A 29 7.48 20.95 -14.30
CA SER A 29 7.57 21.42 -15.67
C SER A 29 6.29 21.14 -16.45
N ARG A 30 6.21 21.67 -17.68
CA ARG A 30 5.16 21.27 -18.63
C ARG A 30 5.16 19.76 -18.91
N ALA A 31 6.32 19.10 -18.94
CA ALA A 31 6.40 17.68 -19.22
C ALA A 31 5.65 16.86 -18.17
N ASP A 32 5.67 17.29 -16.91
CA ASP A 32 4.96 16.68 -15.79
C ASP A 32 3.44 16.82 -15.93
N GLN A 33 2.95 17.94 -16.46
CA GLN A 33 1.53 18.09 -16.79
C GLN A 33 1.11 17.19 -17.95
N VAL A 34 1.93 17.11 -19.01
CA VAL A 34 1.62 16.28 -20.19
C VAL A 34 1.60 14.80 -19.80
N THR A 35 2.58 14.35 -19.01
CA THR A 35 2.66 12.95 -18.54
C THR A 35 1.74 12.67 -17.35
N SER A 36 1.25 13.72 -16.68
CA SER A 36 0.50 13.67 -15.42
C SER A 36 1.25 12.90 -14.32
N ARG A 37 2.58 13.01 -14.35
CA ARG A 37 3.50 12.41 -13.40
C ARG A 37 4.25 13.54 -12.71
N TYR A 38 4.09 13.64 -11.40
CA TYR A 38 4.69 14.69 -10.58
C TYR A 38 5.69 14.04 -9.64
N VAL A 39 6.92 14.54 -9.64
CA VAL A 39 8.04 13.97 -8.88
C VAL A 39 8.54 15.05 -7.92
N ALA A 40 8.73 14.68 -6.65
CA ALA A 40 9.36 15.59 -5.69
C ALA A 40 10.82 15.87 -6.10
N ASP A 41 11.39 16.96 -5.59
CA ASP A 41 12.78 17.37 -5.83
C ASP A 41 13.82 16.27 -5.51
N THR A 42 13.56 15.44 -4.50
CA THR A 42 14.42 14.29 -4.16
C THR A 42 14.26 13.08 -5.09
N GLY A 43 13.25 13.06 -5.96
CA GLY A 43 12.88 11.89 -6.76
C GLY A 43 12.12 10.81 -5.99
N GLN A 44 12.06 10.91 -4.66
CA GLN A 44 11.60 9.83 -3.78
C GLN A 44 10.08 9.73 -3.67
N ILE A 45 9.36 10.82 -3.94
CA ILE A 45 7.88 10.84 -3.94
C ILE A 45 7.42 11.06 -5.36
N VAL A 46 6.56 10.17 -5.85
CA VAL A 46 6.00 10.23 -7.20
C VAL A 46 4.48 10.11 -7.14
N ARG A 47 3.78 11.08 -7.70
CA ARG A 47 2.35 10.99 -8.01
C ARG A 47 2.17 10.74 -9.50
N ASP A 48 1.75 9.54 -9.86
CA ASP A 48 1.36 9.16 -11.21
C ASP A 48 -0.16 9.19 -11.32
N ALA A 49 -0.69 10.32 -11.81
CA ALA A 49 -2.13 10.53 -11.88
C ALA A 49 -2.80 9.67 -12.96
N ARG A 50 -2.07 9.27 -14.02
CA ARG A 50 -2.59 8.35 -15.06
C ARG A 50 -2.74 6.95 -14.51
N ALA A 51 -1.76 6.49 -13.73
CA ALA A 51 -1.84 5.20 -13.05
C ALA A 51 -2.78 5.25 -11.83
N GLY A 52 -3.14 6.43 -11.32
CA GLY A 52 -3.93 6.59 -10.11
C GLY A 52 -3.15 6.15 -8.86
N ARG A 53 -1.83 6.39 -8.85
CA ARG A 53 -0.91 5.83 -7.85
C ARG A 53 0.04 6.90 -7.31
N VAL A 54 0.31 6.82 -6.01
CA VAL A 54 1.39 7.56 -5.35
C VAL A 54 2.40 6.56 -4.82
N THR A 55 3.69 6.80 -5.01
CA THR A 55 4.76 6.00 -4.44
C THR A 55 5.72 6.86 -3.64
N VAL A 56 6.26 6.28 -2.57
CA VAL A 56 7.41 6.81 -1.83
C VAL A 56 8.49 5.74 -1.85
N ASP A 57 9.72 6.12 -2.19
CA ASP A 57 10.87 5.22 -2.24
C ASP A 57 12.09 5.92 -1.64
N THR A 58 12.41 5.58 -0.40
CA THR A 58 13.58 6.04 0.34
C THR A 58 14.33 4.82 0.88
N ALA A 59 15.54 5.03 1.40
CA ALA A 59 16.32 3.93 1.96
C ALA A 59 15.58 3.18 3.09
N THR A 60 14.95 3.90 4.03
CA THR A 60 14.35 3.31 5.23
C THR A 60 12.82 3.25 5.21
N PHE A 61 12.18 3.89 4.23
CA PHE A 61 10.73 3.93 4.11
C PHE A 61 10.29 3.83 2.64
N ALA A 62 9.30 2.97 2.38
CA ALA A 62 8.68 2.87 1.07
C ALA A 62 7.16 2.78 1.21
N ALA A 63 6.44 3.31 0.22
CA ALA A 63 4.98 3.27 0.22
C ALA A 63 4.42 3.20 -1.20
N ILE A 64 3.26 2.56 -1.33
CA ILE A 64 2.43 2.56 -2.54
C ILE A 64 1.00 2.82 -2.11
N GLY A 65 0.36 3.86 -2.67
CA GLY A 65 -1.03 4.20 -2.41
C GLY A 65 -1.83 4.40 -3.70
N GLY A 66 -3.12 4.08 -3.66
CA GLY A 66 -4.03 4.21 -4.80
C GLY A 66 -4.20 2.89 -5.55
N ALA A 67 -4.09 2.92 -6.88
CA ALA A 67 -4.15 1.72 -7.70
C ALA A 67 -2.89 0.86 -7.52
N LEU A 68 -3.07 -0.35 -7.01
CA LEU A 68 -1.96 -1.27 -6.75
C LEU A 68 -1.68 -2.11 -8.01
N PRO A 69 -0.41 -2.29 -8.41
CA PRO A 69 -0.09 -3.10 -9.58
C PRO A 69 -0.38 -4.58 -9.31
N ARG A 70 -0.80 -5.28 -10.37
CA ARG A 70 -0.96 -6.74 -10.36
C ARG A 70 0.36 -7.39 -10.75
N GLY A 71 0.75 -8.45 -10.05
CA GLY A 71 1.91 -9.26 -10.41
C GLY A 71 3.27 -8.80 -9.85
N GLY A 72 3.28 -8.06 -8.74
CA GLY A 72 4.51 -7.64 -8.06
C GLY A 72 4.73 -6.13 -8.12
N ALA A 73 5.24 -5.56 -7.02
CA ALA A 73 5.54 -4.13 -6.90
C ALA A 73 6.79 -3.94 -6.03
N PRO A 74 7.77 -3.11 -6.46
CA PRO A 74 8.90 -2.77 -5.60
C PRO A 74 8.44 -1.95 -4.38
N LEU A 75 9.02 -2.23 -3.21
CA LEU A 75 8.73 -1.58 -1.94
C LEU A 75 10.03 -1.42 -1.13
N GLY A 76 10.93 -0.52 -1.57
CA GLY A 76 12.16 -0.17 -0.85
C GLY A 76 13.21 -1.30 -0.77
N GLY A 77 13.26 -2.21 -1.75
CA GLY A 77 14.10 -3.41 -1.71
C GLY A 77 13.38 -4.68 -1.24
N LEU A 78 12.15 -4.52 -0.76
CA LEU A 78 11.16 -5.59 -0.71
C LEU A 78 10.36 -5.62 -2.02
N GLU A 79 9.63 -6.70 -2.23
CA GLU A 79 8.66 -6.83 -3.32
C GLU A 79 7.32 -7.30 -2.76
N LEU A 80 6.25 -6.61 -3.14
CA LEU A 80 4.87 -6.89 -2.76
C LEU A 80 4.14 -7.53 -3.94
N GLU A 81 3.70 -8.78 -3.79
CA GLU A 81 2.70 -9.39 -4.66
C GLU A 81 1.34 -9.36 -3.96
N GLN A 82 0.31 -8.82 -4.61
CA GLN A 82 -1.01 -8.77 -3.98
C GLN A 82 -2.16 -8.73 -5.02
N SER A 83 -3.35 -9.15 -4.61
CA SER A 83 -4.54 -9.28 -5.48
C SER A 83 -5.49 -8.08 -5.46
N ASN A 84 -5.37 -7.18 -4.48
CA ASN A 84 -6.24 -6.01 -4.36
C ASN A 84 -5.97 -5.02 -5.50
N PRO A 85 -7.00 -4.50 -6.17
CA PRO A 85 -6.81 -3.49 -7.21
C PRO A 85 -6.46 -2.11 -6.64
N ARG A 86 -6.78 -1.86 -5.36
CA ARG A 86 -6.63 -0.56 -4.70
C ARG A 86 -6.31 -0.74 -3.22
N GLY A 87 -5.50 0.16 -2.68
CA GLY A 87 -5.16 0.17 -1.26
C GLY A 87 -3.99 1.09 -0.98
N ALA A 88 -3.43 0.95 0.22
CA ALA A 88 -2.16 1.55 0.59
C ALA A 88 -1.31 0.51 1.30
N VAL A 89 -0.03 0.43 0.92
CA VAL A 89 0.98 -0.40 1.58
C VAL A 89 2.17 0.48 1.93
N VAL A 90 2.67 0.35 3.14
CA VAL A 90 3.88 1.04 3.62
C VAL A 90 4.83 0.02 4.21
N ALA A 91 6.13 0.27 4.07
CA ALA A 91 7.21 -0.44 4.73
C ALA A 91 8.13 0.56 5.42
N LEU A 92 8.57 0.24 6.63
CA LEU A 92 9.44 1.08 7.44
C LEU A 92 10.49 0.24 8.15
N SER A 93 11.77 0.56 7.95
CA SER A 93 12.86 0.03 8.77
C SER A 93 12.77 0.57 10.19
N LEU A 94 13.00 -0.32 11.16
CA LEU A 94 13.00 -0.04 12.59
C LEU A 94 14.38 -0.22 13.23
N ASP A 95 15.40 -0.51 12.42
CA ASP A 95 16.81 -0.59 12.79
C ASP A 95 17.67 0.51 12.13
N GLY A 96 17.06 1.39 11.34
CA GLY A 96 17.73 2.48 10.63
C GLY A 96 18.54 2.05 9.41
N ARG A 97 18.52 0.76 9.05
CA ARG A 97 19.17 0.23 7.84
C ARG A 97 18.27 0.39 6.62
N ALA A 98 18.85 0.32 5.43
CA ALA A 98 18.05 0.27 4.22
C ALA A 98 17.09 -0.92 4.26
N LEU A 99 15.84 -0.77 3.78
CA LEU A 99 14.81 -1.80 3.82
C LEU A 99 15.22 -3.11 3.14
N ALA A 100 16.11 -3.03 2.13
CA ALA A 100 16.74 -4.18 1.48
C ALA A 100 17.57 -5.04 2.45
N ASP A 101 18.25 -4.40 3.41
CA ASP A 101 19.22 -5.01 4.33
C ASP A 101 18.71 -5.09 5.79
N SER A 102 17.56 -4.47 6.06
CA SER A 102 16.97 -4.38 7.40
C SER A 102 16.50 -5.75 7.88
N GLU A 103 16.88 -6.10 9.10
CA GLU A 103 16.42 -7.32 9.80
C GLU A 103 15.25 -7.02 10.74
N ARG A 104 14.94 -5.72 10.93
CA ARG A 104 13.84 -5.26 11.77
C ARG A 104 13.05 -4.18 11.04
N PHE A 105 11.88 -4.54 10.53
CA PHE A 105 11.04 -3.62 9.75
C PHE A 105 9.56 -3.99 9.90
N VAL A 106 8.68 -3.01 9.68
CA VAL A 106 7.23 -3.21 9.65
C VAL A 106 6.69 -2.97 8.25
N VAL A 107 5.74 -3.79 7.83
CA VAL A 107 4.92 -3.59 6.63
C VAL A 107 3.46 -3.50 7.05
N ARG A 108 2.76 -2.44 6.66
CA ARG A 108 1.33 -2.28 6.90
C ARG A 108 0.59 -2.08 5.58
N SER A 109 -0.51 -2.79 5.43
CA SER A 109 -1.38 -2.75 4.26
C SER A 109 -2.81 -2.50 4.68
N VAL A 110 -3.53 -1.69 3.91
CA VAL A 110 -4.98 -1.52 4.04
C VAL A 110 -5.63 -1.44 2.66
N SER A 111 -6.75 -2.13 2.51
CA SER A 111 -7.53 -2.19 1.29
C SER A 111 -9.03 -2.26 1.60
N GLN A 112 -9.86 -1.70 0.73
CA GLN A 112 -11.30 -1.52 0.95
C GLN A 112 -11.64 -0.86 2.30
N ALA A 113 -10.93 0.21 2.65
CA ALA A 113 -11.29 1.05 3.78
C ALA A 113 -12.39 2.03 3.35
N VAL A 114 -13.61 1.83 3.86
CA VAL A 114 -14.77 2.70 3.61
C VAL A 114 -15.34 3.18 4.93
N ASN A 115 -15.82 4.42 4.99
CA ASN A 115 -16.54 4.87 6.18
C ASN A 115 -17.90 4.17 6.27
N SER A 116 -18.43 4.06 7.48
CA SER A 116 -19.80 3.60 7.70
C SER A 116 -20.78 4.53 6.98
N HIS A 117 -21.74 3.96 6.25
CA HIS A 117 -22.70 4.70 5.42
C HIS A 117 -22.07 5.55 4.29
N MET A 118 -20.84 5.25 3.88
CA MET A 118 -20.25 5.86 2.68
C MET A 118 -21.05 5.40 1.45
N ASP A 119 -21.50 6.36 0.63
CA ASP A 119 -22.16 6.08 -0.63
C ASP A 119 -21.13 6.15 -1.75
N ILE A 120 -20.90 4.99 -2.38
CA ILE A 120 -19.90 4.79 -3.40
C ILE A 120 -20.58 4.14 -4.61
N SER A 121 -20.44 4.77 -5.77
CA SER A 121 -20.98 4.23 -7.02
C SER A 121 -19.92 4.14 -8.12
N PRO A 122 -20.05 3.16 -9.05
CA PRO A 122 -19.29 3.18 -10.28
C PRO A 122 -19.64 4.44 -11.09
N PRO A 123 -18.77 4.88 -12.00
CA PRO A 123 -19.04 6.06 -12.78
C PRO A 123 -20.25 5.83 -13.69
N GLY A 124 -21.16 6.81 -13.74
CA GLY A 124 -22.35 6.76 -14.59
C GLY A 124 -22.01 6.72 -16.09
N PRO A 125 -22.97 6.34 -16.95
CA PRO A 125 -22.73 6.08 -18.38
C PRO A 125 -22.30 7.30 -19.20
N LEU A 126 -22.43 8.53 -18.68
CA LEU A 126 -22.31 9.75 -19.47
C LEU A 126 -21.06 10.59 -19.26
N ASN A 127 -20.24 10.41 -18.21
CA ASN A 127 -18.97 11.13 -18.03
C ASN A 127 -18.20 10.64 -16.79
N ASN A 128 -17.28 9.67 -16.97
CA ASN A 128 -16.05 9.59 -16.19
C ASN A 128 -15.12 8.51 -16.75
N PRO A 129 -13.80 8.58 -16.52
CA PRO A 129 -12.89 7.48 -16.79
C PRO A 129 -13.40 6.19 -16.13
N ARG A 130 -13.38 5.06 -16.85
CA ARG A 130 -13.89 3.74 -16.42
C ARG A 130 -13.27 3.18 -15.12
N ASN A 131 -12.31 3.90 -14.55
CA ASN A 131 -11.46 3.56 -13.43
C ASN A 131 -11.65 4.47 -12.21
N MET A 132 -12.55 5.46 -12.27
CA MET A 132 -12.87 6.35 -11.15
C MET A 132 -14.09 5.86 -10.36
N THR A 133 -14.09 6.17 -9.08
CA THR A 133 -15.19 5.87 -8.16
C THR A 133 -15.88 7.18 -7.78
N ILE A 134 -17.20 7.23 -7.82
CA ILE A 134 -17.97 8.40 -7.38
C ILE A 134 -18.31 8.22 -5.90
N VAL A 135 -17.96 9.21 -5.08
CA VAL A 135 -18.36 9.29 -3.68
C VAL A 135 -19.55 10.24 -3.59
N GLY A 136 -20.75 9.70 -3.37
CA GLY A 136 -21.99 10.46 -3.22
C GLY A 136 -22.16 11.03 -1.81
N ALA A 137 -21.65 10.30 -0.81
CA ALA A 137 -21.58 10.72 0.58
C ALA A 137 -20.35 10.11 1.26
N GLU A 138 -19.64 10.90 2.05
CA GLU A 138 -18.40 10.45 2.71
C GLU A 138 -18.63 9.48 3.86
N GLY A 139 -19.86 9.33 4.37
CA GLY A 139 -20.17 8.52 5.54
C GLY A 139 -19.57 9.08 6.83
N SER A 140 -19.44 8.24 7.86
CA SER A 140 -18.80 8.59 9.13
C SER A 140 -18.06 7.41 9.75
N ARG A 141 -17.28 7.66 10.80
CA ARG A 141 -16.62 6.61 11.58
C ARG A 141 -17.66 5.60 12.13
N PRO A 142 -17.30 4.32 12.33
CA PRO A 142 -15.97 3.74 12.11
C PRO A 142 -15.66 3.51 10.63
N VAL A 143 -14.35 3.41 10.33
CA VAL A 143 -13.88 2.84 9.06
C VAL A 143 -14.13 1.34 9.12
N LEU A 144 -14.76 0.82 8.07
CA LEU A 144 -14.99 -0.60 7.85
C LEU A 144 -14.01 -1.09 6.80
N THR A 145 -13.51 -2.30 7.03
CA THR A 145 -12.60 -2.98 6.12
C THR A 145 -13.23 -4.32 5.73
N GLY A 146 -13.15 -4.66 4.43
CA GLY A 146 -13.87 -5.80 3.86
C GLY A 146 -13.07 -7.10 3.78
N GLY A 147 -12.16 -7.31 4.73
CA GLY A 147 -11.18 -8.40 4.70
C GLY A 147 -11.82 -9.79 4.65
N ARG A 148 -11.28 -10.65 3.79
CA ARG A 148 -11.74 -12.04 3.61
C ARG A 148 -10.60 -12.95 3.23
N THR A 149 -10.79 -14.25 3.45
CA THR A 149 -9.80 -15.26 3.09
C THR A 149 -9.70 -15.41 1.56
N GLN A 150 -8.48 -15.42 1.04
CA GLN A 150 -8.20 -15.76 -0.35
C GLN A 150 -6.77 -16.32 -0.45
N ALA A 151 -6.65 -17.57 -0.89
CA ALA A 151 -5.36 -18.26 -0.96
C ALA A 151 -4.32 -17.49 -1.78
N GLY A 152 -3.14 -17.27 -1.20
CA GLY A 152 -1.99 -16.63 -1.83
C GLY A 152 -2.23 -15.19 -2.28
N ALA A 153 -3.24 -14.51 -1.76
CA ALA A 153 -3.64 -13.20 -2.24
C ALA A 153 -2.66 -12.07 -1.87
N TRP A 154 -1.78 -12.29 -0.90
CA TRP A 154 -0.78 -11.33 -0.46
C TRP A 154 0.55 -12.03 -0.13
N ARG A 155 1.66 -11.54 -0.69
CA ARG A 155 3.02 -12.04 -0.41
C ARG A 155 4.01 -10.90 -0.30
N LEU A 156 4.92 -11.04 0.65
CA LEU A 156 6.11 -10.21 0.76
C LEU A 156 7.34 -11.01 0.36
N ARG A 157 8.21 -10.40 -0.44
CA ARG A 157 9.43 -11.01 -0.95
C ARG A 157 10.63 -10.11 -0.73
N ARG A 158 11.81 -10.72 -0.73
CA ARG A 158 13.12 -10.03 -0.77
C ARG A 158 14.08 -10.86 -1.60
N GLY A 159 14.71 -10.26 -2.60
CA GLY A 159 15.68 -10.95 -3.46
C GLY A 159 15.12 -12.23 -4.11
N GLY A 160 13.83 -12.25 -4.46
CA GLY A 160 13.16 -13.44 -5.00
C GLY A 160 12.77 -14.51 -3.98
N GLN A 161 13.15 -14.40 -2.71
CA GLN A 161 12.67 -15.28 -1.64
C GLN A 161 11.34 -14.78 -1.08
N VAL A 162 10.37 -15.68 -0.89
CA VAL A 162 9.13 -15.38 -0.16
C VAL A 162 9.44 -15.31 1.32
N LEU A 163 9.10 -14.18 1.96
CA LEU A 163 9.29 -13.94 3.38
C LEU A 163 8.03 -14.30 4.19
N VAL A 164 6.86 -13.92 3.69
CA VAL A 164 5.55 -14.21 4.29
C VAL A 164 4.51 -14.32 3.18
N THR A 165 3.61 -15.29 3.28
CA THR A 165 2.37 -15.36 2.51
C THR A 165 1.18 -15.23 3.45
N VAL A 166 0.19 -14.41 3.09
CA VAL A 166 -1.05 -14.26 3.84
C VAL A 166 -2.22 -14.52 2.90
N ASP A 167 -3.08 -15.45 3.30
CA ASP A 167 -4.29 -15.84 2.55
C ASP A 167 -5.42 -14.83 2.77
N GLN A 168 -5.17 -13.56 2.48
CA GLN A 168 -6.09 -12.46 2.68
C GLN A 168 -6.17 -11.54 1.47
N VAL A 169 -7.40 -11.20 1.10
CA VAL A 169 -7.75 -10.11 0.19
C VAL A 169 -8.59 -9.11 0.96
N ASP A 170 -8.46 -7.84 0.59
CA ASP A 170 -9.06 -6.71 1.30
C ASP A 170 -8.66 -6.68 2.79
N GLY A 171 -9.19 -5.74 3.58
CA GLY A 171 -8.90 -5.69 5.01
C GLY A 171 -7.62 -4.92 5.35
N SER A 172 -7.17 -5.10 6.59
CA SER A 172 -5.95 -4.52 7.15
C SER A 172 -5.00 -5.64 7.56
N LEU A 173 -3.72 -5.44 7.28
CA LEU A 173 -2.65 -6.37 7.61
C LEU A 173 -1.43 -5.59 8.10
N GLU A 174 -0.82 -6.04 9.17
CA GLU A 174 0.44 -5.53 9.68
C GLU A 174 1.40 -6.70 9.96
N LEU A 175 2.61 -6.60 9.43
CA LEU A 175 3.68 -7.57 9.57
C LEU A 175 4.88 -6.87 10.18
N LEU A 176 5.32 -7.29 11.35
CA LEU A 176 6.57 -6.86 11.96
C LEU A 176 7.59 -8.00 11.82
N ARG A 177 8.68 -7.74 11.12
CA ARG A 177 9.86 -8.58 11.14
C ARG A 177 10.70 -8.23 12.37
N GLU A 178 11.04 -9.25 13.15
CA GLU A 178 12.07 -9.19 14.19
C GLU A 178 13.22 -10.17 13.81
N PRO A 179 14.41 -10.06 14.42
CA PRO A 179 15.53 -10.96 14.13
C PRO A 179 15.19 -12.45 14.35
N ASP A 180 14.33 -12.75 15.32
CA ASP A 180 13.96 -14.09 15.76
C ASP A 180 12.61 -14.58 15.19
N GLY A 181 11.94 -13.82 14.32
CA GLY A 181 10.65 -14.24 13.79
C GLY A 181 9.79 -13.12 13.22
N TRP A 182 8.48 -13.33 13.26
CA TRP A 182 7.48 -12.40 12.77
C TRP A 182 6.38 -12.18 13.80
N LEU A 183 5.92 -10.94 13.93
CA LEU A 183 4.62 -10.62 14.51
C LEU A 183 3.67 -10.24 13.39
N VAL A 184 2.44 -10.73 13.46
CA VAL A 184 1.42 -10.54 12.44
C VAL A 184 0.13 -10.11 13.11
N TRP A 185 -0.47 -9.05 12.59
CA TRP A 185 -1.80 -8.61 12.98
C TRP A 185 -2.67 -8.48 11.72
N THR A 186 -3.92 -8.90 11.82
CA THR A 186 -4.93 -8.71 10.79
C THR A 186 -6.29 -8.50 11.44
N ASP A 187 -7.15 -7.75 10.75
CA ASP A 187 -8.57 -7.62 11.08
C ASP A 187 -9.42 -8.79 10.56
N THR A 188 -8.81 -9.73 9.84
CA THR A 188 -9.50 -10.86 9.19
C THR A 188 -9.14 -12.19 9.87
N PHE A 189 -10.08 -12.75 10.62
CA PHE A 189 -9.88 -14.06 11.26
C PHE A 189 -9.96 -15.23 10.27
N GLY A 190 -9.31 -16.33 10.62
CA GLY A 190 -9.30 -17.57 9.82
C GLY A 190 -8.37 -17.55 8.62
N VAL A 191 -7.64 -16.45 8.38
CA VAL A 191 -6.61 -16.39 7.35
C VAL A 191 -5.46 -17.32 7.71
N SER A 192 -4.88 -17.97 6.71
CA SER A 192 -3.61 -18.70 6.88
C SER A 192 -2.45 -17.75 6.64
N VAL A 193 -1.44 -17.84 7.49
CA VAL A 193 -0.19 -17.10 7.40
C VAL A 193 0.95 -18.09 7.31
N ASP A 194 1.59 -18.17 6.14
CA ASP A 194 2.80 -18.97 5.97
C ASP A 194 4.04 -18.10 6.15
N VAL A 195 4.87 -18.51 7.10
CA VAL A 195 6.20 -17.95 7.35
C VAL A 195 7.19 -19.09 7.06
N PRO A 196 7.90 -19.05 5.92
CA PRO A 196 8.87 -20.08 5.59
C PRO A 196 9.92 -20.23 6.69
N GLY A 197 10.14 -21.46 7.15
CA GLY A 197 11.11 -21.78 8.19
C GLY A 197 10.62 -21.61 9.63
N SER A 198 9.44 -21.03 9.89
CA SER A 198 8.93 -20.98 11.26
C SER A 198 8.54 -22.39 11.73
N GLU A 199 8.97 -22.80 12.92
CA GLU A 199 8.69 -24.10 13.52
C GLU A 199 7.50 -24.03 14.49
N ALA A 200 7.24 -22.85 15.07
CA ALA A 200 6.17 -22.64 16.03
C ALA A 200 5.49 -21.28 15.85
N ALA A 201 4.20 -21.23 16.22
CA ALA A 201 3.47 -19.98 16.30
C ALA A 201 2.51 -19.94 17.49
N TRP A 202 2.25 -18.73 17.99
CA TRP A 202 1.35 -18.45 19.10
C TRP A 202 0.40 -17.32 18.72
N ALA A 203 -0.86 -17.44 19.12
CA ALA A 203 -1.78 -16.32 19.17
C ALA A 203 -1.71 -15.67 20.55
N VAL A 204 -1.66 -14.34 20.57
CA VAL A 204 -1.75 -13.52 21.77
C VAL A 204 -3.18 -12.99 21.87
N ALA A 205 -3.84 -13.25 23.00
CA ALA A 205 -5.15 -12.69 23.31
C ALA A 205 -5.03 -11.27 23.90
N ALA A 206 -6.15 -10.55 24.01
CA ALA A 206 -6.16 -9.18 24.53
C ALA A 206 -5.69 -9.07 25.99
N ASP A 207 -5.78 -10.15 26.77
CA ASP A 207 -5.29 -10.24 28.15
C ASP A 207 -3.79 -10.58 28.23
N GLY A 208 -3.10 -10.71 27.10
CA GLY A 208 -1.70 -11.07 26.99
C GLY A 208 -1.42 -12.58 27.01
N THR A 209 -2.45 -13.42 27.16
CA THR A 209 -2.27 -14.89 27.17
C THR A 209 -1.83 -15.38 25.80
N GLU A 210 -0.76 -16.18 25.76
CA GLU A 210 -0.29 -16.84 24.55
C GLU A 210 -0.86 -18.25 24.44
N ARG A 211 -1.32 -18.63 23.25
CA ARG A 211 -1.83 -19.97 22.94
C ARG A 211 -1.13 -20.50 21.68
N PRO A 212 -0.57 -21.72 21.72
CA PRO A 212 0.06 -22.31 20.54
C PRO A 212 -0.97 -22.47 19.41
N LEU A 213 -0.53 -22.24 18.18
CA LEU A 213 -1.34 -22.37 16.98
C LEU A 213 -1.15 -23.73 16.31
N THR A 214 -2.20 -24.18 15.64
CA THR A 214 -2.15 -25.34 14.77
C THR A 214 -1.73 -24.90 13.37
N ARG A 215 -0.73 -25.58 12.80
CA ARG A 215 -0.35 -25.40 11.39
C ARG A 215 -1.29 -26.20 10.48
N SER A 216 -1.83 -25.55 9.46
CA SER A 216 -2.53 -26.16 8.34
C SER A 216 -1.56 -26.43 7.18
N ALA A 217 -2.05 -27.01 6.08
CA ALA A 217 -1.27 -27.15 4.86
C ALA A 217 -0.86 -25.80 4.23
N SER A 218 -1.58 -24.71 4.54
CA SER A 218 -1.38 -23.36 4.00
C SER A 218 -0.67 -22.40 4.97
N GLY A 219 -0.33 -22.83 6.19
CA GLY A 219 0.37 -22.01 7.19
C GLY A 219 -0.28 -22.03 8.56
N TRP A 220 0.01 -21.03 9.39
CA TRP A 220 -0.59 -20.86 10.72
C TRP A 220 -1.94 -20.16 10.59
N VAL A 221 -2.98 -20.72 11.18
CA VAL A 221 -4.33 -20.13 11.11
C VAL A 221 -4.46 -19.03 12.16
N TYR A 222 -4.71 -17.79 11.72
CA TYR A 222 -4.92 -16.65 12.60
C TYR A 222 -6.30 -16.77 13.28
N PRO A 223 -6.39 -17.01 14.60
CA PRO A 223 -7.65 -17.38 15.22
C PRO A 223 -8.51 -16.16 15.58
N ALA A 224 -9.81 -16.41 15.77
CA ALA A 224 -10.74 -15.39 16.26
C ALA A 224 -10.32 -14.89 17.65
N GLY A 225 -10.37 -13.58 17.85
CA GLY A 225 -10.04 -12.93 19.13
C GLY A 225 -8.55 -12.78 19.42
N ALA A 226 -7.66 -13.21 18.52
CA ALA A 226 -6.24 -12.87 18.60
C ALA A 226 -6.02 -11.38 18.30
N VAL A 227 -5.22 -10.72 19.13
CA VAL A 227 -4.73 -9.36 18.90
C VAL A 227 -3.36 -9.35 18.24
N LEU A 228 -2.71 -10.51 18.14
CA LEU A 228 -1.41 -10.69 17.52
C LEU A 228 -1.15 -12.19 17.27
N MET A 229 -0.40 -12.52 16.23
CA MET A 229 0.25 -13.80 16.05
C MET A 229 1.77 -13.60 16.09
N ARG A 230 2.49 -14.46 16.82
CA ARG A 230 3.96 -14.55 16.78
C ARG A 230 4.35 -15.86 16.11
N ALA A 231 5.20 -15.82 15.10
CA ALA A 231 5.75 -16.99 14.42
C ALA A 231 7.28 -16.98 14.53
N ARG A 232 7.88 -18.10 14.96
CA ARG A 232 9.32 -18.29 15.12
C ARG A 232 9.77 -19.56 14.41
#